data_AF-A0A7U9RV41-F1
#
_entry.id   AF-A0A7U9RV41-F1
#
_cell.length_a   1.000
_cell.length_b   1.000
_cell.length_c   1.000
_cell.angle_alpha   90.00
_cell.angle_beta   90.00
_cell.angle_gamma   90.00
#
_symmetry.space_group_name_H-M   'P 1'
#
loop_
_entity.id
_entity.type
_entity.pdbx_description
1 polymer ?
#
loop_
_entity_poly.entity_id
_entity_poly.type
_entity_poly.pdbx_seq_one_letter_code
_entity_poly.pdbx_strand_id
1 'polypeptide(L)'
;MALKDKEAFYGRLSRRMEKQYLADTDSLKKEYESLAGRNQEIDDTFISLYADKAKGILTEKRFLKLTDAMEKEQESNQNRMQEIAALISEEEHSEGDVQMFMGEIKRYAAITELDEIVLNRLINRILIGEPKKVDGVKTQEVRIGYNFVGEL
;
A
#
# COMPACT_ATOMS: atom_id res chain seq x y z
N MET A 1 12.78 28.07 -21.45
CA MET A 1 13.06 27.66 -20.06
C MET A 1 11.93 26.84 -19.43
N ALA A 2 10.65 27.08 -19.75
CA ALA A 2 9.51 26.35 -19.15
C ALA A 2 9.36 24.85 -19.55
N LEU A 3 9.80 24.44 -20.75
CA LEU A 3 9.70 23.05 -21.21
C LEU A 3 10.64 22.07 -20.47
N LYS A 4 11.83 22.54 -20.06
CA LYS A 4 12.80 21.74 -19.28
C LYS A 4 12.31 21.40 -17.87
N ASP A 5 11.43 22.22 -17.32
CA ASP A 5 10.86 22.02 -15.98
C ASP A 5 9.73 20.98 -16.00
N LYS A 6 8.98 20.89 -17.11
CA LYS A 6 7.91 19.92 -17.31
C LYS A 6 8.43 18.48 -17.40
N GLU A 7 9.39 18.20 -18.28
CA GLU A 7 10.00 16.86 -18.38
C GLU A 7 10.63 16.42 -17.05
N ALA A 8 11.29 17.35 -16.37
CA ALA A 8 11.87 17.10 -15.05
C ALA A 8 10.80 16.82 -13.99
N PHE A 9 9.64 17.49 -14.05
CA PHE A 9 8.50 17.24 -13.18
C PHE A 9 7.91 15.85 -13.40
N TYR A 10 7.60 15.45 -14.63
CA TYR A 10 7.06 14.12 -14.93
C TYR A 10 8.06 13.01 -14.60
N GLY A 11 9.34 13.22 -14.88
CA GLY A 11 10.39 12.27 -14.50
C GLY A 11 10.49 12.07 -12.98
N ARG A 12 10.35 13.14 -12.18
CA ARG A 12 10.30 13.04 -10.71
C ARG A 12 9.02 12.36 -10.23
N LEU A 13 7.88 12.68 -10.84
CA LEU A 13 6.58 12.13 -10.49
C LEU A 13 6.53 10.62 -10.73
N SER A 14 6.91 10.16 -11.93
CA SER A 14 6.94 8.74 -12.27
C SER A 14 7.88 7.95 -11.36
N ARG A 15 9.08 8.46 -11.07
CA ARG A 15 10.03 7.80 -10.15
C ARG A 15 9.49 7.68 -8.73
N ARG A 16 8.80 8.72 -8.24
CA ARG A 16 8.21 8.70 -6.90
C ARG A 16 7.05 7.70 -6.82
N MET A 17 6.20 7.65 -7.84
CA MET A 17 5.11 6.68 -7.94
C MET A 17 5.62 5.24 -7.98
N GLU A 18 6.62 4.96 -8.84
CA GLU A 18 7.24 3.62 -8.94
C GLU A 18 7.82 3.16 -7.61
N LYS A 19 8.53 4.07 -6.92
CA LYS A 19 9.15 3.78 -5.63
C LYS A 19 8.13 3.53 -4.53
N GLN A 20 7.05 4.32 -4.49
CA GLN A 20 5.99 4.15 -3.50
C GLN A 20 5.26 2.82 -3.71
N TYR A 21 4.89 2.54 -4.96
CA TYR A 21 4.25 1.29 -5.35
C TYR A 21 5.08 0.06 -4.93
N LEU A 22 6.36 0.02 -5.31
CA LEU A 22 7.25 -1.08 -4.94
C LEU A 22 7.42 -1.22 -3.42
N ALA A 23 7.42 -0.11 -2.68
CA ALA A 23 7.55 -0.13 -1.23
C ALA A 23 6.28 -0.68 -0.56
N ASP A 24 5.10 -0.32 -1.05
CA ASP A 24 3.82 -0.77 -0.51
C ASP A 24 3.66 -2.28 -0.74
N THR A 25 3.91 -2.78 -1.95
CA THR A 25 3.86 -4.22 -2.25
C THR A 25 4.93 -5.03 -1.49
N ASP A 26 6.16 -4.51 -1.34
CA ASP A 26 7.22 -5.17 -0.56
C ASP A 26 6.87 -5.25 0.93
N SER A 27 6.21 -4.21 1.47
CA SER A 27 5.74 -4.20 2.85
C SER A 27 4.67 -5.27 3.11
N LEU A 28 3.70 -5.41 2.20
CA LEU A 28 2.64 -6.42 2.28
C LEU A 28 3.21 -7.84 2.20
N LYS A 29 4.18 -8.08 1.31
CA LYS A 29 4.86 -9.38 1.19
C LYS A 29 5.62 -9.74 2.47
N LYS A 30 6.34 -8.79 3.07
CA LYS A 30 7.04 -9.01 4.35
C LYS A 30 6.08 -9.29 5.50
N GLU A 31 4.95 -8.59 5.57
CA GLU A 31 3.91 -8.88 6.56
C GLU A 31 3.39 -10.32 6.40
N TYR A 32 3.08 -10.72 5.16
CA TYR A 32 2.64 -12.08 4.84
C TYR A 32 3.67 -13.14 5.27
N GLU A 33 4.95 -12.97 4.91
CA GLU A 33 6.02 -13.90 5.28
C GLU A 33 6.20 -13.99 6.80
N SER A 34 6.10 -12.86 7.50
CA SER A 34 6.19 -12.83 8.96
C SER A 34 5.03 -13.59 9.61
N LEU A 35 3.80 -13.42 9.11
CA LEU A 35 2.62 -14.13 9.62
C LEU A 35 2.71 -15.63 9.34
N ALA A 36 3.18 -16.01 8.14
CA ALA A 36 3.41 -17.40 7.77
C ALA A 36 4.46 -18.06 8.67
N GLY A 37 5.59 -17.38 8.90
CA GLY A 37 6.64 -17.83 9.81
C GLY A 37 6.12 -17.99 11.24
N ARG A 38 5.31 -17.03 11.71
CA ARG A 38 4.69 -17.11 13.04
C ARG A 38 3.75 -18.31 13.18
N ASN A 39 2.93 -18.59 12.17
CA ASN A 39 2.06 -19.76 12.17
C ASN A 39 2.86 -21.07 12.22
N GLN A 40 3.99 -21.15 11.51
CA GLN A 40 4.88 -22.31 11.58
C GLN A 40 5.49 -22.50 12.98
N GLU A 41 5.94 -21.41 13.63
CA GLU A 41 6.44 -21.47 15.01
C GLU A 41 5.37 -21.98 15.99
N ILE A 42 4.12 -21.59 15.78
CA ILE A 42 2.99 -22.07 16.58
C ILE A 42 2.81 -23.58 16.39
N ASP A 43 2.84 -24.07 15.15
CA ASP A 43 2.75 -25.50 14.84
C ASP A 43 3.88 -26.31 15.50
N ASP A 44 5.12 -25.81 15.41
CA ASP A 44 6.28 -26.45 16.03
C ASP A 44 6.17 -26.48 17.56
N THR A 45 5.64 -25.40 18.16
CA THR A 45 5.38 -25.33 19.60
C THR A 45 4.29 -26.31 20.02
N PHE A 46 3.26 -26.52 19.19
CA PHE A 46 2.16 -27.43 19.45
C PHE A 46 2.65 -28.88 19.62
N ILE A 47 3.61 -29.31 18.80
CA ILE A 47 4.25 -30.63 18.89
C ILE A 47 4.89 -30.82 20.28
N SER A 48 5.59 -29.80 20.76
CA SER A 48 6.24 -29.84 22.08
C SER A 48 5.23 -29.87 23.23
N LEU A 49 4.16 -29.07 23.15
CA LEU A 49 3.07 -29.06 24.14
C LEU A 49 2.36 -30.42 24.23
N TYR A 50 2.17 -31.09 23.10
CA TYR A 50 1.56 -32.42 23.07
C TYR A 50 2.45 -33.44 23.79
N ALA A 51 3.77 -33.41 23.54
CA ALA A 51 4.72 -34.28 24.22
C ALA A 51 4.72 -34.06 25.74
N ASP A 52 4.66 -32.81 26.20
CA ASP A 52 4.60 -32.47 27.63
C ASP A 52 3.28 -32.87 28.29
N LYS A 53 2.15 -32.77 27.57
CA LYS A 53 0.86 -33.32 28.03
C LYS A 53 0.94 -34.84 28.18
N ALA A 54 1.49 -35.54 27.20
CA ALA A 54 1.63 -37.01 27.24
C ALA A 54 2.52 -37.50 28.40
N LYS A 55 3.56 -36.73 28.75
CA LYS A 55 4.43 -36.99 29.91
C LYS A 55 3.79 -36.63 31.26
N GLY A 56 2.60 -36.03 31.26
CA GLY A 56 1.91 -35.59 32.49
C GLY A 56 2.51 -34.33 33.12
N ILE A 57 3.42 -33.64 32.43
CA ILE A 57 4.04 -32.38 32.89
C ILE A 57 2.99 -31.26 32.85
N LEU A 58 2.16 -31.26 31.80
CA LEU A 58 1.12 -30.27 31.59
C LEU A 58 -0.26 -30.83 31.92
N THR A 59 -1.01 -30.12 32.76
CA THR A 59 -2.40 -30.49 33.06
C THR A 59 -3.28 -30.26 31.84
N GLU A 60 -4.35 -31.06 31.71
CA GLU A 60 -5.31 -30.92 30.62
C GLU A 60 -5.89 -29.52 30.50
N LYS A 61 -6.29 -28.92 31.64
CA LYS A 61 -6.82 -27.56 31.68
C LYS A 61 -5.84 -26.53 31.11
N ARG A 62 -4.54 -26.69 31.36
CA ARG A 62 -3.52 -25.76 30.85
C ARG A 62 -3.25 -25.99 29.37
N PHE A 63 -3.19 -27.24 28.93
CA PHE A 63 -3.06 -27.58 27.52
C PHE A 63 -4.17 -26.95 26.70
N LEU A 64 -5.44 -27.19 27.05
CA LEU A 64 -6.60 -26.65 26.34
C LEU A 64 -6.58 -25.12 26.27
N LYS A 65 -6.16 -24.45 27.35
CA LYS A 65 -6.06 -22.99 27.37
C LYS A 65 -4.97 -22.46 26.43
N LEU A 66 -3.82 -23.14 26.36
CA LEU A 66 -2.72 -22.72 25.50
C LEU A 66 -3.03 -22.99 24.03
N THR A 67 -3.60 -24.15 23.72
CA THR A 67 -3.99 -24.51 22.35
C THR A 67 -5.10 -23.61 21.83
N ASP A 68 -6.11 -23.27 22.63
CA ASP A 68 -7.17 -22.32 22.25
C ASP A 68 -6.61 -20.93 21.91
N ALA A 69 -5.61 -20.45 22.65
CA ALA A 69 -4.96 -19.18 22.35
C ALA A 69 -4.15 -19.23 21.04
N MET A 70 -3.44 -20.34 20.82
CA MET A 70 -2.66 -20.59 19.60
C MET A 70 -3.55 -20.71 18.36
N GLU A 71 -4.66 -21.44 18.45
CA GLU A 71 -5.64 -21.59 17.37
C GLU A 71 -6.25 -20.24 16.99
N LYS A 72 -6.60 -19.40 17.97
CA LYS A 72 -7.10 -18.04 17.72
C LYS A 72 -6.06 -17.13 17.06
N GLU A 73 -4.80 -17.23 17.46
CA GLU A 73 -3.71 -16.48 16.82
C GLU A 73 -3.53 -16.93 15.37
N GLN A 74 -3.52 -18.24 15.12
CA GLN A 74 -3.43 -18.79 13.75
C GLN A 74 -4.61 -18.38 12.88
N GLU A 75 -5.84 -18.42 13.40
CA GLU A 75 -7.04 -17.96 12.69
C GLU A 75 -6.94 -16.48 12.33
N SER A 76 -6.54 -15.63 13.28
CA SER A 76 -6.33 -14.20 13.04
C SER A 76 -5.25 -13.95 11.98
N ASN A 77 -4.13 -14.66 12.06
CA ASN A 77 -3.03 -14.56 11.10
C ASN A 77 -3.48 -15.03 9.70
N GLN A 78 -4.22 -16.13 9.61
CA GLN A 78 -4.75 -16.64 8.34
C GLN A 78 -5.72 -15.67 7.69
N ASN A 79 -6.63 -15.07 8.46
CA ASN A 79 -7.55 -14.05 7.95
C ASN A 79 -6.78 -12.85 7.40
N ARG A 80 -5.76 -12.37 8.13
CA ARG A 80 -4.93 -11.26 7.67
C ARG A 80 -4.12 -11.61 6.42
N MET A 81 -3.59 -12.83 6.33
CA MET A 81 -2.89 -13.32 5.14
C MET A 81 -3.82 -13.39 3.92
N GLN A 82 -5.09 -13.78 4.10
CA GLN A 82 -6.09 -13.77 3.03
C GLN A 82 -6.42 -12.35 2.57
N GLU A 83 -6.57 -11.39 3.50
CA GLU A 83 -6.73 -9.97 3.16
C GLU A 83 -5.53 -9.45 2.35
N ILE A 84 -4.30 -9.73 2.79
CA ILE A 84 -3.08 -9.32 2.07
C ILE A 84 -3.03 -9.95 0.67
N ALA A 85 -3.36 -11.24 0.55
CA ALA A 85 -3.40 -11.91 -0.75
C ALA A 85 -4.45 -11.28 -1.70
N ALA A 86 -5.62 -10.89 -1.16
CA ALA A 86 -6.64 -10.17 -1.91
C ALA A 86 -6.16 -8.79 -2.35
N LEU A 87 -5.50 -8.03 -1.45
CA LEU A 87 -4.93 -6.72 -1.76
C LEU A 87 -3.87 -6.81 -2.85
N ILE A 88 -2.93 -7.76 -2.75
CA ILE A 88 -1.90 -7.98 -3.78
C ILE A 88 -2.56 -8.39 -5.10
N SER A 89 -3.58 -9.25 -5.07
CA SER A 89 -4.29 -9.65 -6.30
C SER A 89 -5.06 -8.48 -6.92
N GLU A 90 -5.69 -7.61 -6.14
CA GLU A 90 -6.37 -6.41 -6.63
C GLU A 90 -5.37 -5.39 -7.18
N GLU A 91 -4.22 -5.24 -6.51
CA GLU A 91 -3.09 -4.45 -6.99
C GLU A 91 -2.54 -5.00 -8.31
N GLU A 92 -2.36 -6.31 -8.49
CA GLU A 92 -1.91 -6.92 -9.75
C GLU A 92 -2.87 -6.68 -10.92
N HIS A 93 -4.18 -6.53 -10.67
CA HIS A 93 -5.15 -6.13 -11.70
C HIS A 93 -5.04 -4.62 -12.01
N SER A 94 -4.75 -3.80 -10.99
CA SER A 94 -4.46 -2.37 -11.12
C SER A 94 -3.04 -2.09 -11.67
N GLU A 95 -2.10 -3.03 -11.59
CA GLU A 95 -0.73 -2.92 -12.11
C GLU A 95 -0.74 -2.67 -13.61
N GLY A 96 -1.66 -3.33 -14.33
CA GLY A 96 -1.88 -3.06 -15.75
C GLY A 96 -2.23 -1.60 -15.99
N ASP A 97 -3.12 -1.03 -15.18
CA ASP A 97 -3.53 0.37 -15.27
C ASP A 97 -2.44 1.34 -14.82
N VAL A 98 -1.70 1.06 -13.74
CA VAL A 98 -0.61 1.90 -13.24
C VAL A 98 0.59 1.87 -14.19
N GLN A 99 0.96 0.71 -14.72
CA GLN A 99 2.07 0.57 -15.65
C GLN A 99 1.72 1.15 -17.03
N MET A 100 0.47 0.97 -17.51
CA MET A 100 -0.04 1.69 -18.67
C MET A 100 -0.05 3.20 -18.43
N PHE A 101 -0.50 3.66 -17.27
CA PHE A 101 -0.54 5.07 -16.89
C PHE A 101 0.87 5.69 -16.76
N MET A 102 1.83 4.99 -16.19
CA MET A 102 3.24 5.39 -16.19
C MET A 102 3.80 5.45 -17.61
N GLY A 103 3.41 4.52 -18.48
CA GLY A 103 3.74 4.54 -19.90
C GLY A 103 3.07 5.68 -20.66
N GLU A 104 1.86 6.07 -20.28
CA GLU A 104 1.16 7.25 -20.78
C GLU A 104 1.84 8.53 -20.32
N ILE A 105 2.11 8.71 -19.02
CA ILE A 105 2.85 9.87 -18.49
C ILE A 105 4.22 10.02 -19.18
N LYS A 106 4.95 8.92 -19.39
CA LYS A 106 6.23 8.94 -20.12
C LYS A 106 6.07 9.38 -21.58
N ARG A 107 4.97 9.01 -22.25
CA ARG A 107 4.63 9.46 -23.61
C ARG A 107 4.20 10.93 -23.64
N TYR A 108 3.43 11.38 -22.64
CA TYR A 108 2.99 12.77 -22.52
C TYR A 108 4.08 13.73 -22.03
N ALA A 109 5.14 13.25 -21.39
CA ALA A 109 6.32 14.07 -21.09
C ALA A 109 6.98 14.64 -22.37
N ALA A 110 6.77 13.98 -23.52
CA ALA A 110 7.19 14.47 -24.84
C ALA A 110 6.16 15.40 -25.53
N ILE A 111 4.96 15.56 -24.95
CA ILE A 111 3.84 16.32 -25.53
C ILE A 111 3.69 17.66 -24.80
N THR A 112 3.42 18.70 -25.58
CA THR A 112 3.44 20.11 -25.18
C THR A 112 2.29 20.56 -24.25
N GLU A 113 1.21 19.77 -24.13
CA GLU A 113 -0.03 20.14 -23.42
C GLU A 113 -0.54 19.03 -22.48
N LEU A 114 -1.08 19.43 -21.32
CA LEU A 114 -1.83 18.54 -20.44
C LEU A 114 -3.23 18.35 -21.02
N ASP A 115 -3.56 17.13 -21.44
CA ASP A 115 -4.92 16.77 -21.86
C ASP A 115 -5.83 16.57 -20.63
N GLU A 116 -7.10 16.94 -20.78
CA GLU A 116 -8.15 16.86 -19.76
C GLU A 116 -8.30 15.43 -19.21
N ILE A 117 -8.09 14.43 -20.06
CA ILE A 117 -8.14 13.01 -19.69
C ILE A 117 -7.03 12.66 -18.70
N VAL A 118 -5.80 13.11 -18.99
CA VAL A 118 -4.63 12.86 -18.11
C VAL A 118 -4.79 13.63 -16.81
N LEU A 119 -5.26 14.88 -16.87
CA LEU A 119 -5.49 15.72 -15.70
C LEU A 119 -6.53 15.08 -14.75
N ASN A 120 -7.68 14.65 -15.29
CA ASN A 120 -8.73 13.99 -14.50
C ASN A 120 -8.28 12.64 -13.92
N ARG A 121 -7.38 11.93 -14.58
CA ARG A 121 -6.82 10.67 -14.05
C ARG A 121 -5.72 10.88 -13.02
N LEU A 122 -4.99 12.00 -13.10
CA LEU A 122 -3.89 12.36 -12.18
C LEU A 122 -4.42 12.91 -10.85
N ILE A 123 -5.50 13.69 -10.90
CA ILE A 123 -6.03 14.43 -9.75
C ILE A 123 -7.09 13.61 -9.03
N ASN A 124 -6.85 13.31 -7.75
CA ASN A 124 -7.84 12.76 -6.84
C ASN A 124 -8.87 13.81 -6.43
N ARG A 125 -8.39 15.00 -6.04
CA ARG A 125 -9.21 16.12 -5.59
C ARG A 125 -8.51 17.45 -5.76
N ILE A 126 -9.27 18.51 -5.99
CA ILE A 126 -8.79 19.90 -5.99
C ILE A 126 -9.40 20.60 -4.78
N LEU A 127 -8.56 21.04 -3.85
CA LEU A 127 -8.96 21.84 -2.70
C LEU A 127 -8.75 23.31 -3.02
N ILE A 128 -9.83 24.07 -2.99
CA ILE A 128 -9.81 25.50 -3.26
C ILE A 128 -9.96 26.23 -1.92
N GLY A 129 -8.91 26.92 -1.50
CA GLY A 129 -8.87 27.72 -0.27
C GLY A 129 -9.72 28.99 -0.37
N GLU A 130 -9.92 29.67 0.76
CA GLU A 130 -10.69 30.91 0.78
C GLU A 130 -10.01 32.02 -0.03
N PRO A 131 -10.77 32.85 -0.78
CA PRO A 131 -10.22 33.94 -1.56
C PRO A 131 -9.68 35.04 -0.64
N LYS A 132 -8.40 35.38 -0.78
CA LYS A 132 -7.74 36.45 -0.03
C LYS A 132 -7.38 37.61 -0.96
N LYS A 133 -7.45 38.84 -0.46
CA LYS A 133 -6.87 40.00 -1.15
C LYS A 133 -5.47 40.24 -0.62
N VAL A 134 -4.47 40.12 -1.49
CA VAL A 134 -3.09 40.50 -1.22
C VAL A 134 -2.74 41.59 -2.23
N ASP A 135 -2.35 42.78 -1.74
CA ASP A 135 -1.97 43.94 -2.58
C ASP A 135 -3.02 44.34 -3.64
N GLY A 136 -4.31 44.26 -3.29
CA GLY A 136 -5.42 44.62 -4.19
C GLY A 136 -5.77 43.54 -5.23
N VAL A 137 -4.97 42.47 -5.34
CA VAL A 137 -5.22 41.33 -6.21
C VAL A 137 -5.95 40.23 -5.42
N LYS A 138 -7.01 39.67 -6.01
CA LYS A 138 -7.73 38.52 -5.44
C LYS A 138 -6.93 37.25 -5.75
N THR A 139 -6.36 36.63 -4.73
CA THR A 139 -5.57 35.40 -4.81
C THR A 139 -6.31 34.27 -4.10
N GLN A 140 -6.27 33.08 -4.68
CA GLN A 140 -6.88 31.89 -4.09
C GLN A 140 -5.86 30.76 -4.09
N GLU A 141 -5.68 30.13 -2.94
CA GLU A 141 -4.80 28.97 -2.81
C GLU A 141 -5.52 27.75 -3.41
N VAL A 142 -4.85 27.05 -4.33
CA VAL A 142 -5.35 25.80 -4.91
C VAL A 142 -4.35 24.71 -4.52
N ARG A 143 -4.82 23.69 -3.81
CA ARG A 143 -4.05 22.48 -3.51
C ARG A 143 -4.61 21.33 -4.33
N ILE A 144 -3.74 20.52 -4.90
CA ILE A 144 -4.12 19.42 -5.77
C ILE A 144 -3.68 18.13 -5.09
N GLY A 145 -4.65 17.31 -4.69
CA GLY A 145 -4.41 15.95 -4.21
C GLY A 145 -4.32 15.01 -5.40
N TYR A 146 -3.21 14.30 -5.54
CA TYR A 146 -2.98 13.39 -6.67
C TYR A 146 -3.25 11.94 -6.28
N ASN A 147 -3.84 11.16 -7.19
CA ASN A 147 -4.28 9.77 -6.95
C ASN A 147 -3.17 8.83 -6.45
N PHE A 148 -1.90 9.16 -6.69
CA PHE A 148 -0.77 8.23 -6.48
C PHE A 148 0.41 8.82 -5.70
N VAL A 149 0.30 10.05 -5.21
CA VAL A 149 1.40 10.76 -4.54
C VAL A 149 0.98 11.45 -3.24
N GLY A 150 -0.32 11.45 -2.91
CA GLY A 150 -0.87 12.21 -1.80
C GLY A 150 -0.99 13.70 -2.13
N GLU A 151 -1.14 14.55 -1.10
CA GLU A 151 -1.20 16.00 -1.27
C GLU A 151 0.18 16.60 -1.56
N LEU A 152 0.22 17.50 -2.54
CA LEU A 152 1.38 18.34 -2.90
C LEU A 152 1.01 19.81 -2.80
#